data_AF-A0A1T5IHU4-F1
#
_entry.id   AF-A0A1T5IHU4-F1
#
_cell.length_a   1.000
_cell.length_b   1.000
_cell.length_c   1.000
_cell.angle_alpha   90.00
_cell.angle_beta   90.00
_cell.angle_gamma   90.00
#
_symmetry.space_group_name_H-M   'P 1'
#
loop_
_entity.id
_entity.type
_entity.pdbx_description
1 polymer ?
#
loop_
_entity_poly.entity_id
_entity_poly.type
_entity_poly.pdbx_seq_one_letter_code
_entity_poly.pdbx_strand_id
1 'polypeptide(L)'
;MKITKNIYVFIFIFIFILILFLIGFKLNLIESTSSENNLQRITDYNEKNIVLENEKMIKKKKVSEGKDIKEEIVDSFVFEPLSKEVIHKIEGVSWKKEAPVKLEDLSYVRVLYWGFDEKEHVGELIVHKKIAQEITDIFKELYNAKFPIEKIKLIDEYEANDDLSMADNNTSSFCFRGITGGKGTLSKHSYGIAIDINPIQNPYIKGEKISPKAGRQYIDRGNIRKGMIVKDSICYKTFKEKGWIWGGEWKSLKDYQHFEKNIDLNEE
;
A
#
# COMPACT_ATOMS: atom_id res chain seq x y z
N MET A 1 71.20 12.86 -81.64
CA MET A 1 69.82 12.32 -81.66
C MET A 1 69.56 11.29 -80.54
N LYS A 2 70.04 11.51 -79.29
CA LYS A 2 69.82 10.61 -78.13
C LYS A 2 69.11 11.27 -76.93
N ILE A 3 69.05 12.60 -76.87
CA ILE A 3 68.47 13.34 -75.73
C ILE A 3 66.93 13.35 -75.78
N THR A 4 66.34 13.34 -76.98
CA THR A 4 64.88 13.40 -77.15
C THR A 4 64.16 12.11 -76.71
N LYS A 5 64.76 10.92 -76.88
CA LYS A 5 64.14 9.64 -76.46
C LYS A 5 63.97 9.50 -74.94
N ASN A 6 64.88 10.05 -74.13
CA ASN A 6 64.82 9.95 -72.67
C ASN A 6 63.72 10.84 -72.06
N ILE A 7 63.42 11.98 -72.70
CA ILE A 7 62.38 12.91 -72.24
C ILE A 7 60.99 12.28 -72.40
N TYR A 8 60.70 11.63 -73.53
CA TYR A 8 59.41 10.95 -73.73
C TYR A 8 59.19 9.77 -72.77
N VAL A 9 60.25 9.04 -72.40
CA VAL A 9 60.17 7.96 -71.41
C VAL A 9 59.86 8.53 -70.02
N PHE A 10 60.49 9.64 -69.63
CA PHE A 10 60.21 10.30 -68.35
C PHE A 10 58.79 10.87 -68.27
N ILE A 11 58.32 11.51 -69.35
CA ILE A 11 56.95 12.03 -69.44
C ILE A 11 55.93 10.88 -69.37
N PHE A 12 56.18 9.77 -70.05
CA PHE A 12 55.29 8.60 -70.01
C PHE A 12 55.23 7.97 -68.61
N ILE A 13 56.38 7.79 -67.94
CA ILE A 13 56.43 7.28 -66.57
C ILE A 13 55.70 8.22 -65.61
N PHE A 14 55.89 9.53 -65.74
CA PHE A 14 55.21 10.52 -64.91
C PHE A 14 53.69 10.50 -65.09
N ILE A 15 53.21 10.46 -66.34
CA ILE A 15 51.78 10.34 -66.66
C ILE A 15 51.21 9.02 -66.11
N PHE A 16 51.95 7.91 -66.24
CA PHE A 16 51.51 6.62 -65.72
C PHE A 16 51.39 6.61 -64.19
N ILE A 17 52.36 7.19 -63.48
CA ILE A 17 52.29 7.35 -62.02
C ILE A 17 51.11 8.24 -61.62
N LEU A 18 50.86 9.33 -62.36
CA LEU A 18 49.73 10.23 -62.10
C LEU A 18 48.39 9.51 -62.30
N ILE A 19 48.26 8.68 -63.34
CA ILE A 19 47.06 7.87 -63.59
C ILE A 19 46.85 6.85 -62.47
N LEU A 20 47.89 6.14 -62.04
CA LEU A 20 47.81 5.20 -60.91
C LEU A 20 47.40 5.90 -59.62
N PHE A 21 47.94 7.09 -59.36
CA PHE A 21 47.56 7.91 -58.21
C PHE A 21 46.08 8.34 -58.26
N LEU A 22 45.61 8.79 -59.42
CA LEU A 22 44.20 9.18 -59.61
C LEU A 22 43.23 7.99 -59.48
N ILE A 23 43.61 6.80 -59.95
CA ILE A 23 42.82 5.57 -59.79
C ILE A 23 42.76 5.17 -58.31
N GLY A 24 43.91 5.16 -57.62
CA GLY A 24 43.99 4.85 -56.19
C GLY A 24 43.16 5.81 -55.34
N PHE A 25 43.22 7.11 -55.65
CA PHE A 25 42.41 8.12 -54.97
C PHE A 25 40.90 7.93 -55.19
N LYS A 26 40.48 7.60 -56.42
CA LYS A 26 39.07 7.37 -56.75
C LYS A 26 38.52 6.11 -56.07
N LEU A 27 39.32 5.05 -55.96
CA LEU A 27 38.93 3.82 -55.23
C LEU A 27 38.75 4.08 -53.73
N ASN A 28 39.66 4.83 -53.11
CA ASN A 28 39.56 5.18 -51.69
C ASN A 28 38.32 6.07 -51.40
N LEU A 29 37.98 7.00 -52.29
CA LEU A 29 36.73 7.77 -52.19
C LEU A 29 35.47 6.88 -52.27
N ILE A 30 35.46 5.88 -53.16
CA ILE A 30 34.33 4.94 -53.28
C ILE A 30 34.22 4.06 -52.03
N GLU A 31 35.34 3.61 -51.47
CA GLU A 31 35.35 2.77 -50.27
C GLU A 31 34.88 3.56 -49.04
N SER A 32 35.38 4.78 -48.84
CA SER A 32 34.95 5.68 -47.76
C SER A 32 33.44 6.02 -47.83
N THR A 33 32.93 6.37 -49.01
CA THR A 33 31.49 6.65 -49.19
C THR A 33 30.62 5.40 -49.03
N SER A 34 31.11 4.21 -49.40
CA SER A 34 30.37 2.96 -49.16
C SER A 34 30.31 2.59 -47.67
N SER A 35 31.39 2.87 -46.93
CA SER A 35 31.50 2.64 -45.49
C SER A 35 30.55 3.56 -44.70
N GLU A 36 30.54 4.86 -45.02
CA GLU A 36 29.64 5.84 -44.39
C GLU A 36 28.16 5.51 -44.64
N ASN A 37 27.80 5.13 -45.88
CA ASN A 37 26.42 4.75 -46.21
C ASN A 37 25.96 3.48 -45.48
N ASN A 38 26.85 2.50 -45.28
CA ASN A 38 26.53 1.30 -44.52
C ASN A 38 26.39 1.60 -43.03
N LEU A 39 27.24 2.47 -42.47
CA LEU A 39 27.14 2.89 -41.07
C LEU A 39 25.84 3.66 -40.79
N GLN A 40 25.44 4.54 -41.70
CA GLN A 40 24.16 5.26 -41.58
C GLN A 40 22.96 4.29 -41.64
N ARG A 41 22.98 3.31 -42.54
CA ARG A 41 21.90 2.30 -42.61
C ARG A 41 21.79 1.43 -41.35
N ILE A 42 22.94 1.08 -40.76
CA ILE A 42 22.97 0.28 -39.52
C ILE A 42 22.45 1.10 -38.33
N THR A 43 22.83 2.37 -38.24
CA THR A 43 22.35 3.28 -37.18
C THR A 43 20.84 3.51 -37.28
N ASP A 44 20.33 3.82 -38.48
CA ASP A 44 18.89 4.00 -38.72
C ASP A 44 18.07 2.73 -38.40
N TYR A 45 18.59 1.54 -38.75
CA TYR A 45 17.95 0.26 -38.44
C TYR A 45 17.88 0.00 -36.93
N ASN A 46 18.96 0.29 -36.21
CA ASN A 46 19.02 0.10 -34.77
C ASN A 46 18.11 1.08 -34.01
N GLU A 47 18.08 2.36 -34.39
CA GLU A 47 17.18 3.35 -33.78
C GLU A 47 15.71 2.95 -33.95
N LYS A 48 15.32 2.51 -35.15
CA LYS A 48 13.94 2.09 -35.41
C LYS A 48 13.53 0.88 -34.56
N ASN A 49 14.42 -0.10 -34.39
CA ASN A 49 14.14 -1.26 -33.55
C ASN A 49 14.03 -0.88 -32.07
N ILE A 50 14.90 0.02 -31.58
CA ILE A 50 14.84 0.52 -30.20
C ILE A 50 13.52 1.26 -29.94
N VAL A 51 13.06 2.09 -30.88
CA VAL A 51 11.77 2.80 -30.75
C VAL A 51 10.61 1.81 -30.72
N LEU A 52 10.57 0.83 -31.62
CA LEU A 52 9.52 -0.19 -31.64
C LEU A 52 9.49 -1.05 -30.36
N GLU A 53 10.66 -1.36 -29.80
CA GLU A 53 10.77 -2.13 -28.56
C GLU A 53 10.33 -1.30 -27.36
N ASN A 54 10.71 -0.01 -27.30
CA ASN A 54 10.25 0.93 -26.28
C ASN A 54 8.73 1.15 -26.33
N GLU A 55 8.14 1.30 -27.52
CA GLU A 55 6.69 1.42 -27.67
C GLU A 55 5.96 0.16 -27.19
N LYS A 56 6.49 -1.03 -27.49
CA LYS A 56 5.94 -2.31 -26.99
C LYS A 56 6.06 -2.40 -25.47
N MET A 57 7.19 -1.98 -24.88
CA MET A 57 7.39 -1.94 -23.43
C MET A 57 6.44 -0.95 -22.76
N ILE A 58 6.23 0.24 -23.32
CA ILE A 58 5.29 1.24 -22.80
C ILE A 58 3.85 0.74 -22.89
N LYS A 59 3.46 0.08 -24.00
CA LYS A 59 2.12 -0.53 -24.14
C LYS A 59 1.93 -1.66 -23.14
N LYS A 60 2.94 -2.53 -22.95
CA LYS A 60 2.92 -3.61 -21.96
C LYS A 60 2.81 -3.07 -20.53
N LYS A 61 3.57 -2.00 -20.22
CA LYS A 61 3.56 -1.33 -18.92
C LYS A 61 2.23 -0.63 -18.63
N LYS A 62 1.60 0.03 -19.60
CA LYS A 62 0.25 0.62 -19.44
C LYS A 62 -0.84 -0.44 -19.25
N VAL A 63 -0.72 -1.60 -19.91
CA VAL A 63 -1.67 -2.72 -19.77
C VAL A 63 -1.49 -3.44 -18.44
N SER A 64 -0.25 -3.56 -17.93
CA SER A 64 0.02 -4.12 -16.60
C SER A 64 -0.36 -3.13 -15.48
N GLU A 65 0.05 -1.86 -15.54
CA GLU A 65 -0.32 -0.84 -14.54
C GLU A 65 -1.84 -0.64 -14.42
N GLY A 66 -2.60 -0.70 -15.52
CA GLY A 66 -4.06 -0.55 -15.47
C GLY A 66 -4.84 -1.79 -14.98
N LYS A 67 -4.23 -2.98 -15.04
CA LYS A 67 -4.85 -4.25 -14.66
C LYS A 67 -4.41 -4.70 -13.27
N ASP A 68 -3.11 -4.59 -12.98
CA ASP A 68 -2.50 -4.93 -11.69
C ASP A 68 -3.00 -4.02 -10.57
N ILE A 69 -3.13 -2.70 -10.79
CA ILE A 69 -3.65 -1.77 -9.77
C ILE A 69 -5.12 -2.05 -9.45
N LYS A 70 -5.93 -2.46 -10.44
CA LYS A 70 -7.35 -2.80 -10.18
C LYS A 70 -7.52 -4.18 -9.53
N GLU A 71 -6.70 -5.17 -9.89
CA GLU A 71 -6.70 -6.49 -9.24
C GLU A 71 -6.12 -6.40 -7.81
N GLU A 72 -5.07 -5.62 -7.56
CA GLU A 72 -4.43 -5.42 -6.25
C GLU A 72 -5.28 -4.57 -5.28
N ILE A 73 -6.00 -3.56 -5.79
CA ILE A 73 -7.00 -2.80 -5.00
C ILE A 73 -8.21 -3.67 -4.64
N VAL A 74 -8.62 -4.61 -5.50
CA VAL A 74 -9.68 -5.60 -5.20
C VAL A 74 -9.19 -6.66 -4.22
N ASP A 75 -7.90 -7.01 -4.25
CA ASP A 75 -7.27 -7.97 -3.33
C ASP A 75 -7.01 -7.42 -1.90
N SER A 76 -7.17 -6.10 -1.71
CA SER A 76 -6.84 -5.44 -0.44
C SER A 76 -8.05 -5.01 0.39
N PHE A 77 -9.27 -5.33 -0.03
CA PHE A 77 -10.50 -5.25 0.77
C PHE A 77 -11.18 -6.62 0.80
N VAL A 78 -10.59 -7.53 1.56
CA VAL A 78 -10.99 -8.94 1.59
C VAL A 78 -11.16 -9.41 3.03
N PHE A 79 -11.99 -10.43 3.20
CA PHE A 79 -12.09 -11.16 4.44
C PHE A 79 -12.19 -12.65 4.15
N GLU A 80 -11.54 -13.44 4.98
CA GLU A 80 -11.42 -14.88 4.82
C GLU A 80 -11.38 -15.59 6.18
N PRO A 81 -11.58 -16.92 6.22
CA PRO A 81 -11.29 -17.71 7.42
C PRO A 81 -9.83 -17.56 7.85
N LEU A 82 -9.54 -17.74 9.14
CA LEU A 82 -8.17 -17.68 9.63
C LEU A 82 -7.31 -18.78 8.99
N SER A 83 -6.16 -18.41 8.44
CA SER A 83 -5.15 -19.37 7.98
C SER A 83 -4.48 -20.07 9.16
N LYS A 84 -3.74 -21.17 8.91
CA LYS A 84 -3.00 -21.87 9.97
C LYS A 84 -1.93 -20.98 10.60
N GLU A 85 -1.32 -20.13 9.79
CA GLU A 85 -0.29 -19.17 10.20
C GLU A 85 -0.89 -18.11 11.12
N VAL A 86 -2.07 -17.56 10.77
CA VAL A 86 -2.78 -16.60 11.62
C VAL A 86 -3.24 -17.26 12.92
N ILE A 87 -3.77 -18.49 12.87
CA ILE A 87 -4.15 -19.24 14.08
C ILE A 87 -2.93 -19.42 15.00
N HIS A 88 -1.80 -19.87 14.46
CA HIS A 88 -0.57 -20.06 15.24
C HIS A 88 -0.07 -18.76 15.90
N LYS A 89 -0.26 -17.62 15.23
CA LYS A 89 0.12 -16.30 15.74
C LYS A 89 -0.73 -15.84 16.92
N ILE A 90 -2.04 -16.13 16.90
CA ILE A 90 -2.97 -15.62 17.92
C ILE A 90 -3.21 -16.57 19.09
N GLU A 91 -2.99 -17.88 18.89
CA GLU A 91 -3.26 -18.90 19.90
C GLU A 91 -2.35 -18.75 21.12
N GLY A 92 -2.95 -18.60 22.30
CA GLY A 92 -2.25 -18.31 23.55
C GLY A 92 -1.96 -16.82 23.78
N VAL A 93 -2.16 -15.98 22.76
CA VAL A 93 -1.89 -14.53 22.77
C VAL A 93 -3.24 -13.79 22.86
N SER A 94 -3.75 -13.24 21.75
CA SER A 94 -5.04 -12.55 21.71
C SER A 94 -6.24 -13.50 21.72
N TRP A 95 -6.04 -14.78 21.37
CA TRP A 95 -7.04 -15.84 21.50
C TRP A 95 -6.56 -16.90 22.51
N LYS A 96 -7.45 -17.36 23.40
CA LYS A 96 -7.18 -18.44 24.36
C LYS A 96 -8.38 -19.39 24.40
N LYS A 97 -8.20 -20.60 24.94
CA LYS A 97 -9.27 -21.62 24.98
C LYS A 97 -10.51 -21.18 25.74
N GLU A 98 -10.37 -20.21 26.64
CA GLU A 98 -11.44 -19.62 27.44
C GLU A 98 -12.12 -18.44 26.72
N ALA A 99 -11.66 -18.06 25.52
CA ALA A 99 -12.28 -17.00 24.73
C ALA A 99 -13.75 -17.37 24.43
N PRO A 100 -14.66 -16.38 24.44
CA PRO A 100 -16.08 -16.63 24.23
C PRO A 100 -16.43 -16.93 22.76
N VAL A 101 -15.45 -16.87 21.86
CA VAL A 101 -15.59 -17.10 20.42
C VAL A 101 -14.58 -18.14 19.98
N LYS A 102 -15.02 -19.05 19.10
CA LYS A 102 -14.14 -20.09 18.55
C LYS A 102 -13.33 -19.52 17.38
N LEU A 103 -12.24 -20.20 17.02
CA LEU A 103 -11.39 -19.77 15.90
C LEU A 103 -12.16 -19.74 14.58
N GLU A 104 -13.09 -20.67 14.36
CA GLU A 104 -13.97 -20.75 13.19
C GLU A 104 -15.07 -19.67 13.15
N ASP A 105 -15.24 -18.91 14.23
CA ASP A 105 -16.14 -17.76 14.29
C ASP A 105 -15.42 -16.43 14.05
N LEU A 106 -14.09 -16.48 13.93
CA LEU A 106 -13.25 -15.35 13.58
C LEU A 106 -12.94 -15.33 12.08
N SER A 107 -12.74 -14.14 11.55
CA SER A 107 -12.33 -13.89 10.17
C SER A 107 -11.18 -12.90 10.16
N TYR A 108 -10.20 -13.20 9.32
CA TYR A 108 -9.09 -12.31 9.02
C TYR A 108 -9.57 -11.33 7.95
N VAL A 109 -9.30 -10.05 8.17
CA VAL A 109 -9.74 -8.95 7.31
C VAL A 109 -8.52 -8.14 6.92
N ARG A 110 -8.34 -7.96 5.61
CA ARG A 110 -7.31 -7.11 5.01
C ARG A 110 -7.97 -5.91 4.37
N VAL A 111 -7.48 -4.72 4.70
CA VAL A 111 -8.04 -3.43 4.27
C VAL A 111 -6.94 -2.49 3.77
N LEU A 112 -7.25 -1.60 2.83
CA LEU A 112 -6.42 -0.43 2.56
C LEU A 112 -6.81 0.74 3.45
N TYR A 113 -5.84 1.57 3.80
CA TYR A 113 -6.06 2.85 4.48
C TYR A 113 -5.07 3.92 4.03
N TRP A 114 -5.44 5.18 4.23
CA TRP A 114 -4.53 6.30 4.07
C TRP A 114 -3.84 6.60 5.40
N GLY A 115 -2.51 6.60 5.39
CA GLY A 115 -1.68 6.98 6.51
C GLY A 115 -1.73 8.47 6.80
N PHE A 116 -1.28 8.89 7.98
CA PHE A 116 -1.03 10.31 8.26
C PHE A 116 0.11 10.89 7.39
N ASP A 117 0.95 10.02 6.81
CA ASP A 117 1.96 10.34 5.82
C ASP A 117 1.41 10.55 4.39
N GLU A 118 0.08 10.51 4.24
CA GLU A 118 -0.64 10.68 2.97
C GLU A 118 -0.26 9.62 1.92
N LYS A 119 0.12 8.42 2.37
CA LYS A 119 0.35 7.24 1.53
C LYS A 119 -0.66 6.14 1.83
N GLU A 120 -0.78 5.22 0.89
CA GLU A 120 -1.60 4.03 1.04
C GLU A 120 -0.84 2.95 1.79
N HIS A 121 -1.53 2.28 2.70
CA HIS A 121 -1.01 1.18 3.50
C HIS A 121 -2.01 0.04 3.52
N VAL A 122 -1.50 -1.16 3.79
CA VAL A 122 -2.31 -2.36 4.04
C VAL A 122 -2.43 -2.56 5.54
N GLY A 123 -3.65 -2.82 6.00
CA GLY A 123 -4.00 -3.07 7.39
C GLY A 123 -4.56 -4.47 7.58
N GLU A 124 -4.34 -5.03 8.77
CA GLU A 124 -4.78 -6.37 9.15
C GLU A 124 -5.64 -6.32 10.41
N LEU A 125 -6.80 -6.98 10.37
CA LEU A 125 -7.73 -7.09 11.49
C LEU A 125 -8.18 -8.54 11.64
N ILE A 126 -8.55 -8.91 12.86
CA ILE A 126 -9.36 -10.10 13.13
C ILE A 126 -10.66 -9.63 13.75
N VAL A 127 -11.77 -10.11 13.21
CA VAL A 127 -13.13 -9.75 13.65
C VAL A 127 -14.01 -11.00 13.69
N HIS A 128 -15.20 -10.90 14.27
CA HIS A 128 -16.19 -11.96 14.19
C HIS A 128 -16.71 -12.08 12.74
N LYS A 129 -16.82 -13.30 12.20
CA LYS A 129 -17.21 -13.54 10.80
C LYS A 129 -18.52 -12.85 10.40
N LYS A 130 -19.48 -12.75 11.34
CA LYS A 130 -20.76 -12.05 11.14
C LYS A 130 -20.64 -10.57 10.78
N ILE A 131 -19.54 -9.91 11.14
CA ILE A 131 -19.31 -8.49 10.83
C ILE A 131 -18.15 -8.27 9.85
N ALA A 132 -17.55 -9.35 9.32
CA ALA A 132 -16.35 -9.25 8.48
C ALA A 132 -16.59 -8.43 7.21
N GLN A 133 -17.65 -8.74 6.46
CA GLN A 133 -18.06 -7.95 5.30
C GLN A 133 -18.34 -6.48 5.67
N GLU A 134 -19.06 -6.26 6.77
CA GLU A 134 -19.44 -4.90 7.19
C GLU A 134 -18.23 -4.05 7.56
N ILE A 135 -17.24 -4.63 8.26
CA ILE A 135 -15.97 -3.97 8.56
C ILE A 135 -15.20 -3.67 7.28
N THR A 136 -15.11 -4.61 6.34
CA THR A 136 -14.47 -4.38 5.04
C THR A 136 -15.11 -3.21 4.30
N ASP A 137 -16.45 -3.13 4.29
CA ASP A 137 -17.19 -2.04 3.66
C ASP A 137 -16.95 -0.69 4.36
N ILE A 138 -16.92 -0.68 5.70
CA ILE A 138 -16.58 0.51 6.50
C ILE A 138 -15.21 1.03 6.09
N PHE A 139 -14.17 0.18 6.10
CA PHE A 139 -12.82 0.63 5.77
C PHE A 139 -12.70 1.08 4.32
N LYS A 140 -13.44 0.47 3.39
CA LYS A 140 -13.53 0.92 2.01
C LYS A 140 -14.11 2.34 1.90
N GLU A 141 -15.17 2.65 2.65
CA GLU A 141 -15.72 4.00 2.73
C GLU A 141 -14.73 5.01 3.33
N LEU A 142 -14.05 4.65 4.44
CA LEU A 142 -13.02 5.49 5.07
C LEU A 142 -11.85 5.77 4.13
N TYR A 143 -11.38 4.75 3.41
CA TYR A 143 -10.30 4.85 2.44
C TYR A 143 -10.69 5.75 1.26
N ASN A 144 -11.89 5.59 0.70
CA ASN A 144 -12.40 6.45 -0.37
C ASN A 144 -12.50 7.93 0.07
N ALA A 145 -12.83 8.16 1.34
CA ALA A 145 -12.88 9.49 1.94
C ALA A 145 -11.51 10.01 2.41
N LYS A 146 -10.44 9.24 2.25
CA LYS A 146 -9.09 9.54 2.74
C LYS A 146 -9.04 9.90 4.23
N PHE A 147 -9.87 9.25 5.04
CA PHE A 147 -9.79 9.40 6.49
C PHE A 147 -8.44 8.83 6.97
N PRO A 148 -7.58 9.64 7.63
CA PRO A 148 -6.25 9.19 7.98
C PRO A 148 -6.29 8.23 9.17
N ILE A 149 -5.63 7.10 9.02
CA ILE A 149 -5.43 6.08 10.06
C ILE A 149 -3.93 5.88 10.20
N GLU A 150 -3.41 5.94 11.42
CA GLU A 150 -1.95 5.87 11.64
C GLU A 150 -1.40 4.49 11.30
N LYS A 151 -2.09 3.45 11.79
CA LYS A 151 -1.63 2.08 11.72
C LYS A 151 -2.79 1.13 11.97
N ILE A 152 -2.76 -0.01 11.30
CA ILE A 152 -3.67 -1.13 11.53
C ILE A 152 -2.85 -2.42 11.55
N LYS A 153 -2.62 -2.97 12.74
CA LYS A 153 -1.92 -4.23 12.97
C LYS A 153 -2.72 -5.10 13.92
N LEU A 154 -2.55 -6.41 13.79
CA LEU A 154 -3.04 -7.36 14.78
C LEU A 154 -2.46 -7.03 16.17
N ILE A 155 -3.29 -7.14 17.20
CA ILE A 155 -2.89 -6.85 18.58
C ILE A 155 -1.77 -7.79 19.07
N ASP A 156 -1.62 -8.95 18.42
CA ASP A 156 -0.60 -9.95 18.70
C ASP A 156 0.83 -9.45 18.44
N GLU A 157 1.01 -8.43 17.58
CA GLU A 157 2.27 -7.71 17.42
C GLU A 157 2.72 -6.99 18.71
N TYR A 158 1.79 -6.84 19.66
CA TYR A 158 1.98 -6.23 20.96
C TYR A 158 1.74 -7.24 22.09
N GLU A 159 1.82 -8.55 21.83
CA GLU A 159 1.58 -9.61 22.82
C GLU A 159 0.18 -9.53 23.47
N ALA A 160 -0.82 -9.06 22.71
CA ALA A 160 -2.17 -8.74 23.22
C ALA A 160 -2.21 -7.67 24.33
N ASN A 161 -1.18 -6.83 24.42
CA ASN A 161 -1.11 -5.71 25.36
C ASN A 161 -1.76 -4.44 24.77
N ASP A 162 -2.96 -4.15 25.26
CA ASP A 162 -3.78 -3.00 24.86
C ASP A 162 -3.07 -1.65 25.07
N ASP A 163 -2.34 -1.49 26.18
CA ASP A 163 -1.63 -0.24 26.49
C ASP A 163 -0.46 0.02 25.53
N LEU A 164 0.28 -1.03 25.14
CA LEU A 164 1.35 -0.92 24.15
C LEU A 164 0.80 -0.59 22.75
N SER A 165 -0.27 -1.27 22.34
CA SER A 165 -0.97 -1.01 21.07
C SER A 165 -1.50 0.43 20.98
N MET A 166 -2.19 0.89 22.03
CA MET A 166 -2.70 2.26 22.08
C MET A 166 -1.59 3.31 22.10
N ALA A 167 -0.50 3.06 22.85
CA ALA A 167 0.64 3.97 22.90
C ALA A 167 1.33 4.13 21.54
N ASP A 168 1.29 3.09 20.70
CA ASP A 168 1.81 3.07 19.33
C ASP A 168 0.75 3.45 18.27
N ASN A 169 -0.37 4.02 18.73
CA ASN A 169 -1.51 4.51 17.93
C ASN A 169 -2.13 3.47 16.98
N ASN A 170 -2.09 2.19 17.37
CA ASN A 170 -2.57 1.11 16.53
C ASN A 170 -4.10 1.00 16.58
N THR A 171 -4.73 0.98 15.42
CA THR A 171 -6.15 0.62 15.26
C THR A 171 -6.28 -0.90 15.36
N SER A 172 -7.12 -1.41 16.26
CA SER A 172 -7.21 -2.84 16.54
C SER A 172 -8.63 -3.30 16.88
N SER A 173 -8.91 -4.59 16.64
CA SER A 173 -10.22 -5.22 16.85
C SER A 173 -10.11 -6.40 17.82
N PHE A 174 -10.21 -7.65 17.38
CA PHE A 174 -10.27 -8.80 18.27
C PHE A 174 -9.10 -8.86 19.27
N CYS A 175 -9.45 -9.00 20.55
CA CYS A 175 -8.51 -9.24 21.65
C CYS A 175 -9.28 -9.82 22.84
N PHE A 176 -8.98 -11.05 23.24
CA PHE A 176 -9.59 -11.68 24.41
C PHE A 176 -9.04 -11.06 25.71
N ARG A 177 -9.84 -10.18 26.33
CA ARG A 177 -9.52 -9.43 27.54
C ARG A 177 -10.76 -8.97 28.30
N GLY A 178 -10.59 -8.72 29.60
CA GLY A 178 -11.59 -8.00 30.39
C GLY A 178 -11.73 -6.53 29.96
N ILE A 179 -12.85 -5.90 30.32
CA ILE A 179 -12.98 -4.45 30.22
C ILE A 179 -12.01 -3.74 31.17
N THR A 180 -11.55 -2.55 30.80
CA THR A 180 -10.65 -1.75 31.64
C THR A 180 -11.29 -1.40 32.97
N GLY A 181 -10.74 -1.97 34.05
CA GLY A 181 -11.20 -1.74 35.43
C GLY A 181 -12.46 -2.52 35.85
N GLY A 182 -12.95 -3.46 35.04
CA GLY A 182 -14.06 -4.35 35.41
C GLY A 182 -13.56 -5.74 35.81
N LYS A 183 -14.04 -6.25 36.94
CA LYS A 183 -13.77 -7.63 37.35
C LYS A 183 -14.80 -8.56 36.70
N GLY A 184 -14.32 -9.53 35.91
CA GLY A 184 -15.15 -10.61 35.36
C GLY A 184 -16.06 -10.21 34.18
N THR A 185 -15.97 -8.98 33.67
CA THR A 185 -16.72 -8.56 32.47
C THR A 185 -15.78 -8.52 31.27
N LEU A 186 -16.13 -9.25 30.22
CA LEU A 186 -15.36 -9.26 28.97
C LEU A 186 -15.64 -8.02 28.14
N SER A 187 -14.60 -7.56 27.44
CA SER A 187 -14.71 -6.49 26.45
C SER A 187 -15.43 -7.00 25.20
N LYS A 188 -16.11 -6.12 24.46
CA LYS A 188 -16.65 -6.45 23.13
C LYS A 188 -15.56 -6.85 22.12
N HIS A 189 -14.31 -6.42 22.36
CA HIS A 189 -13.14 -6.91 21.62
C HIS A 189 -12.93 -8.43 21.78
N SER A 190 -13.33 -9.01 22.92
CA SER A 190 -13.21 -10.47 23.15
C SER A 190 -14.16 -11.30 22.29
N TYR A 191 -15.15 -10.65 21.70
CA TYR A 191 -16.12 -11.28 20.81
C TYR A 191 -15.86 -10.93 19.35
N GLY A 192 -14.81 -10.14 19.04
CA GLY A 192 -14.49 -9.70 17.69
C GLY A 192 -15.52 -8.74 17.09
N ILE A 193 -16.31 -8.04 17.92
CA ILE A 193 -17.38 -7.13 17.48
C ILE A 193 -17.18 -5.68 17.95
N ALA A 194 -15.94 -5.32 18.24
CA ALA A 194 -15.53 -3.97 18.56
C ALA A 194 -14.23 -3.60 17.86
N ILE A 195 -14.01 -2.31 17.64
CA ILE A 195 -12.81 -1.77 17.03
C ILE A 195 -12.45 -0.43 17.66
N ASP A 196 -11.16 -0.23 17.90
CA ASP A 196 -10.59 1.03 18.39
C ASP A 196 -9.80 1.69 17.25
N ILE A 197 -10.08 2.96 16.94
CA ILE A 197 -9.47 3.70 15.81
C ILE A 197 -8.65 4.89 16.29
N ASN A 198 -7.38 4.95 15.86
CA ASN A 198 -6.42 6.02 16.20
C ASN A 198 -6.44 6.41 17.69
N PRO A 199 -6.05 5.51 18.63
CA PRO A 199 -6.11 5.73 20.07
C PRO A 199 -5.56 7.08 20.55
N ILE A 200 -4.48 7.58 19.94
CA ILE A 200 -3.90 8.88 20.31
C ILE A 200 -4.85 10.03 19.97
N GLN A 201 -5.42 10.07 18.76
CA GLN A 201 -6.36 11.12 18.36
C GLN A 201 -7.71 10.97 19.08
N ASN A 202 -8.05 9.76 19.52
CA ASN A 202 -9.35 9.39 20.07
C ASN A 202 -9.21 8.69 21.44
N PRO A 203 -8.71 9.39 22.46
CA PRO A 203 -8.36 8.74 23.72
C PRO A 203 -9.58 8.25 24.50
N TYR A 204 -9.35 7.24 25.33
CA TYR A 204 -10.17 6.90 26.48
C TYR A 204 -9.99 7.95 27.59
N ILE A 205 -11.09 8.43 28.17
CA ILE A 205 -11.16 9.41 29.24
C ILE A 205 -12.15 8.97 30.32
N LYS A 206 -11.66 8.80 31.56
CA LYS A 206 -12.50 8.53 32.75
C LYS A 206 -11.99 9.33 33.93
N GLY A 207 -12.72 10.38 34.32
CA GLY A 207 -12.23 11.37 35.28
C GLY A 207 -10.95 12.02 34.76
N GLU A 208 -9.88 12.00 35.55
CA GLU A 208 -8.57 12.53 35.17
C GLU A 208 -7.71 11.54 34.36
N LYS A 209 -8.13 10.26 34.28
CA LYS A 209 -7.40 9.25 33.53
C LYS A 209 -7.63 9.46 32.03
N ILE A 210 -6.53 9.62 31.30
CA ILE A 210 -6.48 9.70 29.83
C ILE A 210 -5.57 8.59 29.33
N SER A 211 -6.05 7.75 28.41
CA SER A 211 -5.28 6.68 27.78
C SER A 211 -5.46 6.70 26.26
N PRO A 212 -4.38 6.63 25.46
CA PRO A 212 -2.97 6.72 25.86
C PRO A 212 -2.61 8.14 26.35
N LYS A 213 -1.51 8.27 27.10
CA LYS A 213 -1.06 9.57 27.67
C LYS A 213 -0.87 10.66 26.60
N ALA A 214 -0.39 10.27 25.42
CA ALA A 214 -0.20 11.16 24.27
C ALA A 214 -1.52 11.76 23.75
N GLY A 215 -2.65 11.11 24.05
CA GLY A 215 -3.99 11.59 23.68
C GLY A 215 -4.46 12.82 24.45
N ARG A 216 -3.74 13.25 25.50
CA ARG A 216 -4.06 14.48 26.25
C ARG A 216 -4.16 15.73 25.36
N GLN A 217 -3.43 15.76 24.25
CA GLN A 217 -3.48 16.87 23.30
C GLN A 217 -4.78 16.94 22.46
N TYR A 218 -5.63 15.90 22.53
CA TYR A 218 -6.87 15.73 21.76
C TYR A 218 -8.14 15.76 22.61
N ILE A 219 -8.05 16.20 23.88
CA ILE A 219 -9.20 16.28 24.79
C ILE A 219 -10.16 17.41 24.42
N ASP A 220 -9.65 18.50 23.85
CA ASP A 220 -10.47 19.57 23.31
C ASP A 220 -11.05 19.12 21.96
N ARG A 221 -12.28 18.61 22.00
CA ARG A 221 -12.98 18.11 20.80
C ARG A 221 -13.49 19.23 19.88
N GLY A 222 -13.36 20.50 20.28
CA GLY A 222 -13.61 21.66 19.41
C GLY A 222 -12.44 21.99 18.49
N ASN A 223 -11.21 21.64 18.91
CA ASN A 223 -10.00 21.75 18.10
C ASN A 223 -9.83 20.51 17.21
N ILE A 224 -10.65 20.40 16.16
CA ILE A 224 -10.68 19.25 15.27
C ILE A 224 -9.39 19.17 14.45
N ARG A 225 -8.75 18.00 14.49
CA ARG A 225 -7.51 17.65 13.78
C ARG A 225 -7.70 16.36 12.97
N LYS A 226 -6.78 16.11 12.03
CA LYS A 226 -6.74 14.87 11.22
C LYS A 226 -6.86 13.63 12.12
N GLY A 227 -7.68 12.66 11.71
CA GLY A 227 -7.87 11.36 12.36
C GLY A 227 -8.73 11.36 13.63
N MET A 228 -9.24 12.53 14.06
CA MET A 228 -10.20 12.61 15.16
C MET A 228 -11.60 12.15 14.72
N ILE A 229 -12.23 11.36 15.58
CA ILE A 229 -13.64 10.99 15.50
C ILE A 229 -14.43 11.98 16.35
N VAL A 230 -15.20 12.82 15.69
CA VAL A 230 -16.14 13.74 16.33
C VAL A 230 -17.51 13.49 15.72
N LYS A 231 -18.58 14.00 16.36
CA LYS A 231 -19.91 13.92 15.75
C LYS A 231 -19.86 14.49 14.34
N ASP A 232 -20.53 13.77 13.44
CA ASP A 232 -20.62 14.08 12.02
C ASP A 232 -19.33 13.97 11.19
N SER A 233 -18.20 13.54 11.78
CA SER A 233 -17.03 13.16 10.99
C SER A 233 -17.36 11.94 10.11
N ILE A 234 -16.63 11.75 9.01
CA ILE A 234 -16.88 10.63 8.11
C ILE A 234 -16.80 9.28 8.83
N CYS A 235 -15.80 9.10 9.71
CA CYS A 235 -15.66 7.89 10.51
C CYS A 235 -16.86 7.67 11.42
N TYR A 236 -17.32 8.71 12.13
CA TYR A 236 -18.54 8.62 12.92
C TYR A 236 -19.74 8.20 12.07
N LYS A 237 -19.99 8.87 10.94
CA LYS A 237 -21.15 8.59 10.08
C LYS A 237 -21.15 7.17 9.53
N THR A 238 -20.03 6.73 8.94
CA THR A 238 -19.88 5.39 8.35
C THR A 238 -20.20 4.28 9.36
N PHE A 239 -19.72 4.39 10.60
CA PHE A 239 -20.05 3.42 11.65
C PHE A 239 -21.51 3.54 12.12
N LYS A 240 -21.99 4.76 12.37
CA LYS A 240 -23.35 5.01 12.91
C LYS A 240 -24.45 4.62 11.92
N GLU A 241 -24.27 4.85 10.62
CA GLU A 241 -25.21 4.45 9.57
C GLU A 241 -25.39 2.93 9.51
N LYS A 242 -24.35 2.18 9.87
CA LYS A 242 -24.41 0.72 10.03
C LYS A 242 -24.84 0.29 11.44
N GLY A 243 -25.32 1.20 12.29
CA GLY A 243 -25.88 0.85 13.60
C GLY A 243 -24.85 0.52 14.69
N TRP A 244 -23.59 0.94 14.54
CA TRP A 244 -22.59 0.80 15.61
C TRP A 244 -22.85 1.78 16.76
N ILE A 245 -22.50 1.36 17.97
CA ILE A 245 -22.48 2.20 19.16
C ILE A 245 -21.08 2.82 19.26
N TRP A 246 -21.00 4.12 19.50
CA TRP A 246 -19.73 4.83 19.65
C TRP A 246 -19.48 5.20 21.11
N GLY A 247 -18.31 4.82 21.62
CA GLY A 247 -17.90 5.07 23.02
C GLY A 247 -17.73 6.55 23.36
N GLY A 248 -17.57 7.41 22.35
CA GLY A 248 -17.60 8.87 22.52
C GLY A 248 -18.95 9.42 23.01
N GLU A 249 -20.03 8.65 22.87
CA GLU A 249 -21.38 9.04 23.33
C GLU A 249 -21.70 8.57 24.75
N TRP A 250 -20.89 7.70 25.36
CA TRP A 250 -21.15 7.18 26.70
C TRP A 250 -21.14 8.29 27.77
N LYS A 251 -21.92 8.09 28.85
CA LYS A 251 -22.16 9.12 29.88
C LYS A 251 -21.12 9.10 31.00
N SER A 252 -20.74 7.91 31.47
CA SER A 252 -19.87 7.73 32.65
C SER A 252 -18.38 7.86 32.33
N LEU A 253 -18.01 7.70 31.06
CA LEU A 253 -16.67 7.85 30.52
C LEU A 253 -16.79 8.17 29.03
N LYS A 254 -15.68 8.59 28.41
CA LYS A 254 -15.58 8.75 26.96
C LYS A 254 -14.54 7.80 26.43
N ASP A 255 -14.92 6.97 25.48
CA ASP A 255 -13.99 6.10 24.77
C ASP A 255 -14.03 6.46 23.29
N TYR A 256 -13.30 7.51 22.90
CA TYR A 256 -13.48 8.10 21.57
C TYR A 256 -13.02 7.20 20.43
N GLN A 257 -12.07 6.31 20.69
CA GLN A 257 -11.55 5.33 19.74
C GLN A 257 -12.57 4.23 19.45
N HIS A 258 -13.47 3.96 20.40
CA HIS A 258 -14.19 2.70 20.48
C HIS A 258 -15.51 2.72 19.73
N PHE A 259 -15.70 1.73 18.85
CA PHE A 259 -16.99 1.35 18.31
C PHE A 259 -17.30 -0.11 18.66
N GLU A 260 -18.53 -0.39 19.05
CA GLU A 260 -19.02 -1.75 19.27
C GLU A 260 -20.35 -2.02 18.58
N LYS A 261 -20.56 -3.27 18.18
CA LYS A 261 -21.79 -3.76 17.58
C LYS A 261 -22.60 -4.54 18.62
N ASN A 262 -23.91 -4.34 18.64
CA ASN A 262 -24.84 -5.15 19.43
C ASN A 262 -25.58 -6.13 18.52
N ILE A 263 -25.10 -7.37 18.46
CA ILE A 263 -25.68 -8.47 17.67
C ILE A 263 -25.71 -9.75 18.49
N ASP A 264 -26.66 -10.64 18.18
CA ASP A 264 -26.66 -12.00 18.72
C ASP A 264 -25.64 -12.86 17.95
N LEU A 265 -24.74 -13.50 18.68
CA LEU A 265 -23.72 -14.39 18.11
C LEU A 265 -24.19 -15.84 18.03
N ASN A 266 -25.33 -16.19 18.63
CA ASN A 266 -25.82 -17.56 18.72
C ASN A 266 -26.75 -17.97 17.57
N GLU A 267 -27.26 -17.04 16.77
CA GLU A 267 -28.15 -17.36 15.64
C GLU A 267 -27.33 -17.71 14.38
N GLU A 268 -27.56 -18.89 13.78
CA GLU A 268 -26.96 -19.28 12.48
C GLU A 268 -27.73 -18.72 11.29
#